data_AF-A0A7Y9E333-F1
#
_entry.id   AF-A0A7Y9E333-F1
#
_cell.length_a   1.000
_cell.length_b   1.000
_cell.length_c   1.000
_cell.angle_alpha   90.00
_cell.angle_beta   90.00
_cell.angle_gamma   90.00
#
_symmetry.space_group_name_H-M   'P 1'
#
loop_
_entity.id
_entity.type
_entity.pdbx_description
1 polymer ?
#
loop_
_entity_poly.entity_id
_entity_poly.type
_entity_poly.pdbx_seq_one_letter_code
_entity_poly.pdbx_strand_id
1 'polypeptide(L)'
;MTEEPVTDNEFAQVVGVCWSEHKVLTATGVTSQTLAAWRKTGRILGLQTSDGTRLYPVDQFVQRADAVEVRPALLPVLGALRSFDPWAVAVLLHTPAPELDDASPLGWLTDGGAPEVLARLADTVAQEWAAGTPPQGSLGEHYNVATDPVSGLTVVSLGRPVSAVEVAEALDDD
;
A
#
# COMPACT_ATOMS: atom_id res chain seq x y z
N MET A 1 -10.52 4.17 -35.87
CA MET A 1 -11.13 4.57 -34.59
C MET A 1 -11.33 3.29 -33.81
N THR A 2 -10.29 2.90 -33.09
CA THR A 2 -10.29 1.72 -32.22
C THR A 2 -9.32 2.09 -31.10
N GLU A 3 -9.83 2.79 -30.10
CA GLU A 3 -9.10 3.01 -28.86
C GLU A 3 -9.07 1.66 -28.13
N GLU A 4 -7.91 1.02 -28.14
CA GLU A 4 -7.65 -0.17 -27.35
C GLU A 4 -7.61 0.22 -25.85
N PRO A 5 -8.34 -0.47 -24.96
CA PRO A 5 -8.30 -0.16 -23.53
C PRO A 5 -6.91 -0.47 -22.97
N VAL A 6 -6.29 0.57 -22.38
CA VAL A 6 -4.95 0.51 -21.78
C VAL A 6 -5.00 -0.28 -20.46
N THR A 7 -4.50 -1.51 -20.55
CA THR A 7 -3.75 -2.33 -19.57
C THR A 7 -4.07 -2.16 -18.08
N ASP A 8 -4.77 -3.17 -17.60
CA ASP A 8 -5.06 -3.56 -16.21
C ASP A 8 -3.82 -3.63 -15.31
N ASN A 9 -3.96 -3.22 -14.06
CA ASN A 9 -2.95 -3.38 -13.02
C ASN A 9 -3.54 -4.16 -11.85
N GLU A 10 -2.98 -5.32 -11.54
CA GLU A 10 -3.50 -6.22 -10.51
C GLU A 10 -3.27 -5.73 -9.07
N PHE A 11 -2.17 -5.03 -8.76
CA PHE A 11 -1.80 -4.73 -7.36
C PHE A 11 -2.23 -3.34 -6.87
N ALA A 12 -2.26 -2.31 -7.72
CA ALA A 12 -2.71 -0.99 -7.26
C ALA A 12 -4.24 -0.89 -7.16
N GLN A 13 -4.98 -1.72 -7.90
CA GLN A 13 -6.42 -1.88 -7.68
C GLN A 13 -6.73 -2.50 -6.31
N VAL A 14 -5.81 -3.31 -5.78
CA VAL A 14 -6.01 -4.08 -4.54
C VAL A 14 -5.85 -3.24 -3.29
N VAL A 15 -4.88 -2.32 -3.24
CA VAL A 15 -4.56 -1.52 -2.04
C VAL A 15 -5.62 -0.43 -1.74
N GLY A 16 -6.49 -0.14 -2.70
CA GLY A 16 -7.58 0.81 -2.51
C GLY A 16 -7.12 2.26 -2.34
N VAL A 17 -7.87 3.02 -1.56
CA VAL A 17 -7.69 4.47 -1.44
C VAL A 17 -6.48 4.80 -0.58
N CYS A 18 -5.63 5.73 -1.03
CA CYS A 18 -4.48 6.21 -0.29
C CYS A 18 -4.58 7.70 0.08
N TRP A 19 -4.04 8.05 1.24
CA TRP A 19 -3.77 9.42 1.66
C TRP A 19 -2.33 9.82 1.36
N SER A 20 -2.16 11.09 1.00
CA SER A 20 -0.85 11.75 1.00
C SER A 20 -0.33 11.97 2.42
N GLU A 21 0.97 12.20 2.58
CA GLU A 21 1.56 12.56 3.87
C GLU A 21 0.86 13.76 4.50
N HIS A 22 0.61 14.82 3.74
CA HIS A 22 -0.10 16.01 4.21
C HIS A 22 -1.46 15.63 4.80
N LYS A 23 -2.25 14.83 4.08
CA LYS A 23 -3.58 14.40 4.56
C LYS A 23 -3.50 13.62 5.88
N VAL A 24 -2.51 12.75 6.04
CA VAL A 24 -2.29 12.02 7.31
C VAL A 24 -1.99 12.99 8.45
N LEU A 25 -1.08 13.95 8.25
CA LEU A 25 -0.73 14.93 9.28
C LEU A 25 -1.93 15.79 9.68
N THR A 26 -2.73 16.25 8.72
CA THR A 26 -3.95 17.02 9.00
C THR A 26 -5.00 16.18 9.73
N ALA A 27 -5.22 14.93 9.31
CA ALA A 27 -6.27 14.08 9.88
C ALA A 27 -5.92 13.57 11.28
N THR A 28 -4.65 13.24 11.53
CA THR A 28 -4.18 12.67 12.81
C THR A 28 -3.68 13.75 13.79
N GLY A 29 -3.39 14.96 13.31
CA GLY A 29 -2.83 16.05 14.10
C GLY A 29 -1.37 15.84 14.53
N VAL A 30 -0.69 14.80 14.05
CA VAL A 30 0.70 14.52 14.42
C VAL A 30 1.69 15.29 13.55
N THR A 31 2.95 15.37 14.00
CA THR A 31 4.02 16.00 13.23
C THR A 31 4.61 15.04 12.20
N SER A 32 5.27 15.58 11.17
CA SER A 32 6.01 14.77 10.18
C SER A 32 7.09 13.91 10.83
N GLN A 33 7.73 14.38 11.90
CA GLN A 33 8.71 13.61 12.67
C GLN A 33 8.06 12.44 13.41
N THR A 34 6.89 12.63 14.00
CA THR A 34 6.11 11.56 14.64
C THR A 34 5.68 10.52 13.60
N LEU A 35 5.21 10.96 12.44
CA LEU A 35 4.81 10.07 11.34
C LEU A 35 6.02 9.27 10.82
N ALA A 36 7.18 9.90 10.68
CA ALA A 36 8.42 9.22 10.33
C ALA A 36 8.84 8.17 11.36
N ALA A 37 8.69 8.48 12.65
CA ALA A 37 8.94 7.52 13.72
C ALA A 37 7.97 6.33 13.64
N TRP A 38 6.69 6.57 13.40
CA TRP A 38 5.68 5.51 13.23
C TRP A 38 6.02 4.57 12.07
N ARG A 39 6.52 5.09 10.95
CA ARG A 39 6.98 4.24 9.84
C ARG A 39 8.15 3.37 10.26
N LYS A 40 9.15 3.97 10.89
CA LYS A 40 10.36 3.28 11.33
C LYS A 40 10.06 2.17 12.35
N THR A 41 9.07 2.37 13.21
CA THR A 41 8.69 1.39 14.23
C THR A 41 7.67 0.36 13.74
N GLY A 42 7.23 0.42 12.48
CA GLY A 42 6.19 -0.47 11.96
C GLY A 42 4.81 -0.21 12.57
N ARG A 43 4.53 1.01 13.02
CA ARG A 43 3.20 1.42 13.50
C ARG A 43 2.28 1.82 12.35
N ILE A 44 2.84 2.20 11.20
CA ILE A 44 2.07 2.65 10.03
C ILE A 44 2.73 2.13 8.75
N LEU A 45 1.91 1.76 7.77
CA LEU A 45 2.34 1.36 6.44
C LEU A 45 2.42 2.59 5.53
N GLY A 46 3.63 2.89 5.05
CA GLY A 46 3.87 3.95 4.08
C GLY A 46 4.45 3.39 2.79
N LEU A 47 3.69 3.48 1.71
CA LEU A 47 4.02 2.97 0.40
C LEU A 47 4.81 4.04 -0.36
N GLN A 48 6.00 3.68 -0.83
CA GLN A 48 6.80 4.56 -1.66
C GLN A 48 6.54 4.25 -3.12
N THR A 49 6.14 5.26 -3.88
CA THR A 49 5.95 5.17 -5.32
C THR A 49 7.29 5.42 -6.02
N SER A 50 7.36 5.08 -7.30
CA SER A 50 8.57 5.21 -8.11
C SER A 50 9.04 6.65 -8.24
N ASP A 51 8.12 7.62 -8.23
CA ASP A 51 8.41 9.06 -8.22
C ASP A 51 8.87 9.58 -6.84
N GLY A 52 9.10 8.69 -5.87
CA GLY A 52 9.52 9.02 -4.51
C GLY A 52 8.41 9.55 -3.61
N THR A 53 7.18 9.67 -4.12
CA THR A 53 6.01 10.07 -3.32
C THR A 53 5.65 8.98 -2.32
N ARG A 54 5.21 9.39 -1.13
CA ARG A 54 4.79 8.47 -0.08
C ARG A 54 3.29 8.53 0.15
N LEU A 55 2.67 7.37 0.12
CA LEU A 55 1.25 7.15 0.23
C LEU A 55 0.92 6.25 1.43
N TYR A 56 -0.26 6.44 1.99
CA TYR A 56 -0.72 5.73 3.18
C TYR A 56 -2.11 5.16 2.92
N PRO A 57 -2.27 3.83 2.83
CA PRO A 57 -3.58 3.21 2.65
C PRO A 57 -4.57 3.69 3.73
N VAL A 58 -5.77 4.11 3.33
CA VAL A 58 -6.78 4.68 4.25
C VAL A 58 -7.31 3.63 5.22
N ASP A 59 -7.41 2.38 4.77
CA ASP A 59 -7.94 1.26 5.55
C ASP A 59 -7.14 0.97 6.81
N GLN A 60 -5.90 1.45 6.93
CA GLN A 60 -5.13 1.31 8.17
C GLN A 60 -5.57 2.27 9.28
N PHE A 61 -6.39 3.28 8.97
CA PHE A 61 -6.86 4.27 9.93
C PHE A 61 -8.30 4.01 10.38
N VAL A 62 -8.61 4.46 11.58
CA VAL A 62 -9.97 4.48 12.15
C VAL A 62 -10.22 5.83 12.80
N GLN A 63 -11.45 6.34 12.65
CA GLN A 63 -11.90 7.50 13.39
C GLN A 63 -12.42 7.05 14.75
N ARG A 64 -11.88 7.62 15.82
CA ARG A 64 -12.31 7.33 17.19
C ARG A 64 -12.56 8.62 17.95
N ALA A 65 -13.82 8.81 18.36
CA ALA A 65 -14.32 10.07 18.91
C ALA A 65 -13.94 11.25 17.97
N ASP A 66 -12.96 12.05 18.37
CA ASP A 66 -12.55 13.28 17.68
C ASP A 66 -11.20 13.17 16.95
N ALA A 67 -10.57 11.99 16.91
CA ALA A 67 -9.25 11.81 16.31
C ALA A 67 -9.21 10.65 15.31
N VAL A 68 -8.40 10.81 14.26
CA VAL A 68 -8.01 9.70 13.39
C VAL A 68 -6.75 9.07 13.96
N GLU A 69 -6.81 7.75 14.19
CA GLU A 69 -5.66 6.97 14.66
C GLU A 69 -5.42 5.76 13.76
N VAL A 70 -4.21 5.21 13.81
CA VAL A 70 -3.94 3.91 13.19
C VAL A 70 -4.72 2.83 13.93
N ARG A 71 -5.40 1.95 13.21
CA ARG A 71 -6.17 0.83 13.76
C ARG A 71 -5.31 0.03 14.72
N PRO A 72 -5.64 0.01 16.03
CA PRO A 72 -4.83 -0.70 17.03
C PRO A 72 -4.66 -2.18 16.72
N ALA A 73 -5.68 -2.80 16.10
CA ALA A 73 -5.67 -4.20 15.69
C ALA A 73 -4.66 -4.53 14.57
N LEU A 74 -4.23 -3.54 13.78
CA LEU A 74 -3.21 -3.74 12.74
C LEU A 74 -1.78 -3.59 13.25
N LEU A 75 -1.58 -2.97 14.42
CA LEU A 75 -0.24 -2.76 14.98
C LEU A 75 0.61 -4.03 15.12
N PRO A 76 0.09 -5.18 15.59
CA PRO A 76 0.90 -6.40 15.64
C PRO A 76 1.34 -6.87 14.25
N VAL A 77 0.47 -6.75 13.24
CA VAL A 77 0.76 -7.14 11.85
C VAL A 77 1.84 -6.24 11.25
N LEU A 78 1.62 -4.94 11.32
CA LEU A 78 2.56 -3.95 10.78
C LEU A 78 3.92 -4.01 11.49
N GLY A 79 3.92 -4.30 12.80
CA GLY A 79 5.14 -4.47 13.58
C GLY A 79 5.91 -5.73 13.20
N ALA A 80 5.22 -6.86 13.01
CA ALA A 80 5.81 -8.13 12.60
C ALA A 80 6.41 -8.04 11.19
N LEU A 81 5.70 -7.36 10.27
CA LEU A 81 6.08 -7.30 8.87
C LEU A 81 6.92 -6.07 8.48
N ARG A 82 7.35 -5.25 9.46
CA ARG A 82 8.03 -3.96 9.23
C ARG A 82 9.31 -4.02 8.40
N SER A 83 9.97 -5.18 8.34
CA SER A 83 11.24 -5.37 7.64
C SER A 83 11.07 -5.85 6.20
N PHE A 84 9.84 -6.14 5.78
CA PHE A 84 9.53 -6.60 4.44
C PHE A 84 9.07 -5.46 3.53
N ASP A 85 8.94 -5.75 2.25
CA ASP A 85 8.49 -4.78 1.26
C ASP A 85 7.08 -4.23 1.61
N PRO A 86 6.91 -2.90 1.72
CA PRO A 86 5.64 -2.30 2.10
C PRO A 86 4.49 -2.57 1.13
N TRP A 87 4.78 -2.73 -0.17
CA TRP A 87 3.75 -3.06 -1.16
C TRP A 87 3.29 -4.51 -0.99
N ALA A 88 4.20 -5.46 -0.77
CA ALA A 88 3.85 -6.84 -0.44
C ALA A 88 2.98 -6.93 0.82
N VAL A 89 3.30 -6.14 1.86
CA VAL A 89 2.47 -6.05 3.07
C VAL A 89 1.09 -5.46 2.75
N ALA A 90 1.02 -4.42 1.91
CA ALA A 90 -0.27 -3.85 1.51
C ALA A 90 -1.14 -4.88 0.80
N VAL A 91 -0.58 -5.63 -0.16
CA VAL A 91 -1.28 -6.69 -0.88
C VAL A 91 -1.79 -7.76 0.10
N LEU A 92 -0.93 -8.24 1.00
CA LEU A 92 -1.32 -9.22 2.03
C LEU A 92 -2.57 -8.77 2.82
N LEU A 93 -2.66 -7.48 3.17
CA LEU A 93 -3.79 -6.96 3.94
C LEU A 93 -5.14 -7.04 3.21
N HIS A 94 -5.12 -7.14 1.88
CA HIS A 94 -6.29 -7.27 1.02
C HIS A 94 -6.48 -8.69 0.45
N THR A 95 -5.51 -9.57 0.60
CA THR A 95 -5.58 -10.95 0.12
C THR A 95 -6.36 -11.85 1.09
N PRO A 96 -7.39 -12.58 0.62
CA PRO A 96 -8.06 -13.63 1.38
C PRO A 96 -7.09 -14.67 1.94
N ALA A 97 -7.29 -15.07 3.19
CA ALA A 97 -6.50 -16.14 3.82
C ALA A 97 -7.42 -17.21 4.41
N PRO A 98 -7.13 -18.51 4.23
CA PRO A 98 -7.93 -19.59 4.81
C PRO A 98 -7.93 -19.57 6.35
N GLU A 99 -6.88 -19.04 6.97
CA GLU A 99 -6.80 -18.82 8.42
C GLU A 99 -7.78 -17.77 8.95
N LEU A 100 -8.40 -17.00 8.05
CA LEU A 100 -9.39 -15.95 8.34
C LEU A 100 -10.75 -16.29 7.72
N ASP A 101 -11.07 -17.57 7.53
CA ASP A 101 -12.31 -18.03 6.89
C ASP A 101 -12.52 -17.42 5.48
N ASP A 102 -11.45 -17.39 4.68
CA ASP A 102 -11.39 -16.77 3.35
C ASP A 102 -11.64 -15.24 3.35
N ALA A 103 -11.61 -14.59 4.50
CA ALA A 103 -11.56 -13.13 4.59
C ALA A 103 -10.13 -12.59 4.40
N SER A 104 -10.00 -11.35 3.91
CA SER A 104 -8.73 -10.64 3.98
C SER A 104 -8.45 -10.14 5.39
N PRO A 105 -7.19 -9.83 5.78
CA PRO A 105 -6.88 -9.19 7.05
C PRO A 105 -7.75 -7.98 7.40
N LEU A 106 -7.98 -7.09 6.43
CA LEU A 106 -8.85 -5.93 6.62
C LEU A 106 -10.33 -6.30 6.69
N GLY A 107 -10.76 -7.27 5.88
CA GLY A 107 -12.12 -7.81 5.91
C GLY A 107 -12.44 -8.45 7.27
N TRP A 108 -11.54 -9.28 7.78
CA TRP A 108 -11.62 -9.92 9.09
C TRP A 108 -11.81 -8.90 10.22
N LEU A 109 -11.01 -7.82 10.22
CA LEU A 109 -11.16 -6.76 11.22
C LEU A 109 -12.46 -5.96 11.06
N THR A 110 -12.93 -5.79 9.83
CA THR A 110 -14.18 -5.08 9.55
C THR A 110 -15.39 -5.87 10.04
N ASP A 111 -15.34 -7.20 9.95
CA ASP A 111 -16.40 -8.10 10.44
C ASP A 111 -16.35 -8.32 11.97
N GLY A 112 -15.38 -7.72 12.67
CA GLY A 112 -15.22 -7.87 14.12
C GLY A 112 -14.45 -9.13 14.54
N GLY A 113 -13.71 -9.72 13.60
CA GLY A 113 -12.82 -10.85 13.85
C GLY A 113 -11.74 -10.56 14.89
N ALA A 114 -11.29 -11.61 15.57
CA ALA A 114 -10.35 -11.49 16.67
C ALA A 114 -8.94 -11.04 16.18
N PRO A 115 -8.37 -9.96 16.76
CA PRO A 115 -7.06 -9.44 16.33
C PRO A 115 -5.90 -10.41 16.63
N GLU A 116 -6.10 -11.32 17.58
CA GLU A 116 -5.12 -12.35 17.96
C GLU A 116 -4.87 -13.36 16.83
N VAL A 117 -5.89 -13.68 16.03
CA VAL A 117 -5.75 -14.55 14.85
C VAL A 117 -4.88 -13.87 13.81
N LEU A 118 -5.11 -12.56 13.61
CA LEU A 118 -4.35 -11.76 12.67
C LEU A 118 -2.87 -11.61 13.06
N ALA A 119 -2.59 -11.48 14.37
CA ALA A 119 -1.23 -11.47 14.87
C ALA A 119 -0.49 -12.80 14.61
N ARG A 120 -1.18 -13.94 14.72
CA ARG A 120 -0.60 -15.26 14.40
C ARG A 120 -0.34 -15.41 12.91
N LEU A 121 -1.29 -15.00 12.06
CA LEU A 121 -1.10 -14.98 10.61
C LEU A 121 0.14 -14.15 10.23
N ALA A 122 0.28 -12.96 10.82
CA ALA A 122 1.44 -12.11 10.55
C ALA A 122 2.77 -12.75 10.96
N ASP A 123 2.81 -13.48 12.07
CA ASP A 123 3.99 -14.22 12.51
C ASP A 123 4.33 -15.36 11.54
N THR A 124 3.33 -16.15 11.13
CA THR A 124 3.49 -17.21 10.12
C THR A 124 4.03 -16.64 8.81
N VAL A 125 3.41 -15.58 8.30
CA VAL A 125 3.84 -14.92 7.05
C VAL A 125 5.27 -14.37 7.19
N ALA A 126 5.61 -13.76 8.32
CA ALA A 126 6.96 -13.28 8.57
C ALA A 126 8.00 -14.40 8.55
N GLN A 127 7.68 -15.58 9.11
CA GLN A 127 8.55 -16.75 9.08
C GLN A 127 8.74 -17.26 7.65
N GLU A 128 7.66 -17.39 6.88
CA GLU A 128 7.70 -17.86 5.48
C GLU A 128 8.51 -16.92 4.58
N TRP A 129 8.30 -15.61 4.72
CA TRP A 129 9.03 -14.61 3.93
C TRP A 129 10.50 -14.52 4.34
N ALA A 130 10.81 -14.67 5.64
CA ALA A 130 12.18 -14.74 6.12
C ALA A 130 12.93 -16.01 5.65
N ALA A 131 12.21 -17.12 5.47
CA ALA A 131 12.75 -18.37 4.95
C ALA A 131 13.07 -18.33 3.44
N GLY A 132 12.79 -17.22 2.76
CA GLY A 132 13.14 -17.02 1.36
C GLY A 132 12.05 -17.43 0.37
N THR A 133 10.81 -17.56 0.84
CA THR A 133 9.62 -17.55 -0.03
C THR A 133 9.00 -16.16 0.04
N PRO A 134 9.56 -15.13 -0.64
CA PRO A 134 8.80 -13.91 -0.84
C PRO A 134 7.55 -14.27 -1.67
N PRO A 135 6.41 -13.59 -1.47
CA PRO A 135 5.32 -13.68 -2.43
C PRO A 135 5.91 -13.25 -3.78
N GLN A 136 5.60 -14.01 -4.83
CA GLN A 136 6.08 -13.73 -6.18
C GLN A 136 5.63 -12.32 -6.59
N GLY A 137 6.49 -11.31 -6.41
CA GLY A 137 6.07 -9.92 -6.57
C GLY A 137 7.10 -8.89 -6.10
N SER A 138 8.41 -9.17 -6.18
CA SER A 138 9.43 -8.12 -6.08
C SER A 138 9.34 -7.21 -7.30
N LEU A 139 8.38 -6.27 -7.30
CA LEU A 139 8.13 -5.35 -8.39
C LEU A 139 9.04 -4.13 -8.26
N GLY A 140 10.09 -4.14 -9.07
CA GLY A 140 10.84 -2.95 -9.47
C GLY A 140 10.14 -2.12 -10.55
N GLU A 141 8.80 -2.12 -10.59
CA GLU A 141 8.02 -1.53 -11.69
C GLU A 141 7.16 -0.34 -11.27
N HIS A 142 6.94 0.53 -12.25
CA HIS A 142 6.57 1.92 -12.09
C HIS A 142 5.11 2.08 -11.65
N TYR A 143 4.85 2.68 -10.48
CA TYR A 143 3.49 3.03 -10.05
C TYR A 143 3.14 4.47 -10.47
N ASN A 144 2.09 4.65 -11.26
CA ASN A 144 1.46 5.94 -11.58
C ASN A 144 0.59 6.45 -10.43
N VAL A 145 0.64 7.76 -10.18
CA VAL A 145 -0.03 8.39 -9.04
C VAL A 145 -0.91 9.55 -9.53
N ALA A 146 -2.22 9.45 -9.33
CA ALA A 146 -3.17 10.53 -9.60
C ALA A 146 -3.69 11.10 -8.27
N THR A 147 -3.45 12.38 -8.01
CA THR A 147 -3.87 13.04 -6.76
C THR A 147 -4.98 14.07 -7.03
N ASP A 148 -6.09 13.97 -6.30
CA ASP A 148 -7.15 14.97 -6.30
C ASP A 148 -6.72 16.19 -5.46
N PRO A 149 -6.65 17.40 -6.04
CA PRO A 149 -6.14 18.59 -5.35
C PRO A 149 -7.08 19.10 -4.24
N VAL A 150 -8.36 18.71 -4.25
CA VAL A 150 -9.36 19.20 -3.28
C VAL A 150 -9.42 18.33 -2.03
N SER A 151 -9.45 17.01 -2.22
CA SER A 151 -9.64 16.03 -1.14
C SER A 151 -8.31 15.56 -0.56
N GLY A 152 -7.21 15.72 -1.31
CA GLY A 152 -5.89 15.17 -1.00
C GLY A 152 -5.86 13.64 -1.10
N LEU A 153 -6.83 13.07 -1.80
CA LEU A 153 -6.98 11.64 -2.06
C LEU A 153 -6.13 11.26 -3.27
N THR A 154 -5.40 10.15 -3.15
CA THR A 154 -4.52 9.68 -4.20
C THR A 154 -4.93 8.29 -4.64
N VAL A 155 -5.12 8.13 -5.95
CA VAL A 155 -5.33 6.85 -6.64
C VAL A 155 -4.01 6.42 -7.24
N VAL A 156 -3.65 5.14 -7.07
CA VAL A 156 -2.44 4.55 -7.63
C VAL A 156 -2.82 3.59 -8.75
N SER A 157 -2.06 3.60 -9.83
CA SER A 157 -2.18 2.67 -10.97
C SER A 157 -0.76 2.27 -11.40
N LEU A 158 -0.56 1.29 -12.28
CA LEU A 158 0.79 0.99 -12.77
C LEU A 158 1.02 1.88 -13.98
N GLY A 159 2.21 2.49 -14.04
CA GLY A 159 2.73 3.11 -15.24
C GLY A 159 3.15 2.04 -16.22
N ARG A 160 2.75 2.19 -17.48
CA ARG A 160 3.31 1.43 -18.59
C ARG A 160 4.85 1.48 -18.49
N PRO A 161 5.57 0.39 -18.82
CA PRO A 161 6.96 0.56 -19.19
C PRO A 161 6.98 1.54 -20.37
N VAL A 162 7.74 2.64 -20.24
CA VAL A 162 8.17 3.37 -21.43
C VAL A 162 8.99 2.39 -22.26
N SER A 163 8.36 1.79 -23.27
CA SER A 163 9.09 1.04 -24.28
C SER A 163 10.18 1.96 -24.79
N ALA A 164 11.44 1.54 -24.63
CA ALA A 164 12.60 2.18 -25.22
C ALA A 164 12.59 1.99 -26.75
N VAL A 165 11.57 2.53 -27.43
CA VAL A 165 11.42 2.49 -28.89
C VAL A 165 10.86 3.80 -29.43
N GLU A 166 11.39 4.95 -29.01
CA GLU A 166 11.39 6.15 -29.85
C GLU A 166 12.70 6.91 -29.62
N VAL A 167 13.81 6.31 -30.07
CA VAL A 167 15.09 6.99 -30.33
C VAL A 167 15.60 6.57 -31.71
N ALA A 168 14.83 6.95 -32.73
CA ALA A 168 15.17 7.07 -34.16
C ALA A 168 13.82 7.37 -34.84
N GLU A 169 13.58 8.45 -35.58
CA GLU A 169 14.42 9.16 -36.51
C GLU A 169 14.01 10.65 -36.49
N ALA A 170 14.93 11.49 -36.05
CA ALA A 170 15.01 12.89 -36.48
C ALA A 170 16.41 13.03 -37.06
N LEU A 171 16.50 13.60 -38.28
CA LEU A 171 17.57 13.59 -39.30
C LEU A 171 17.08 12.72 -40.49
N ASP A 172 16.53 13.28 -41.56
CA ASP A 172 17.14 14.31 -42.40
C ASP A 172 16.15 15.39 -42.89
N ASP A 173 16.73 16.58 -43.00
CA ASP A 173 16.27 17.82 -43.62
C ASP A 173 16.71 17.82 -45.09
N ASP A 174 15.78 18.17 -45.99
CA ASP A 174 15.90 18.80 -47.35
C ASP A 174 14.97 18.18 -48.42
#